data_AF-A0A496RSX8-F1
#
_entry.id   AF-A0A496RSX8-F1
#
_cell.length_a   1.000
_cell.length_b   1.000
_cell.length_c   1.000
_cell.angle_alpha   90.00
_cell.angle_beta   90.00
_cell.angle_gamma   90.00
#
_symmetry.space_group_name_H-M   'P 1'
#
loop_
_entity.id
_entity.type
_entity.pdbx_description
1 polymer ?
#
loop_
_entity_poly.entity_id
_entity_poly.type
_entity_poly.pdbx_seq_one_letter_code
_entity_poly.pdbx_strand_id
1 'polypeptide(L)'
;MRRIKLFAIFLSIFLFIAVNGYTNIVLKVVGISSSKTKVQKIVLKSYLPKEITPEDIIDKDDLDLLYDTQQSAYYVYGEYDLSPGESVEREVEMKDIWGISEARIVSLQAEADKTVELLKGTSFAERALFLRDSIKEKLDKIVQREKIAALNPQRHISDYRSNVELLETAQKDLILARSFLSQVSSLPPVAIWKVFFVVIGILFLLSIILYLSWYRQSMVVKTSTNSIAEHAFDPSSVEAKENNNIGENENEEDN
;
A
#
# COMPACT_ATOMS: atom_id res chain seq x y z
N MET A 1 -15.23 -39.71 36.70
CA MET A 1 -15.66 -38.33 37.06
C MET A 1 -14.70 -37.19 36.64
N ARG A 2 -13.79 -37.37 35.65
CA ARG A 2 -12.88 -36.30 35.19
C ARG A 2 -13.10 -35.80 33.76
N ARG A 3 -13.96 -36.44 32.96
CA ARG A 3 -14.19 -36.08 31.54
C ARG A 3 -15.42 -35.18 31.28
N ILE A 4 -16.29 -35.01 32.26
CA ILE A 4 -17.52 -34.20 32.13
C ILE A 4 -17.26 -32.71 32.43
N LYS A 5 -16.18 -32.38 33.16
CA LYS A 5 -15.83 -30.98 33.46
C LYS A 5 -15.14 -30.22 32.32
N LEU A 6 -14.64 -30.93 31.30
CA LEU A 6 -14.00 -30.31 30.13
C LEU A 6 -15.00 -29.89 29.04
N PHE A 7 -16.24 -30.42 29.07
CA PHE A 7 -17.27 -30.05 28.10
C PHE A 7 -18.03 -28.78 28.51
N ALA A 8 -18.07 -28.46 29.81
CA ALA A 8 -18.74 -27.26 30.32
C ALA A 8 -17.95 -25.96 30.13
N ILE A 9 -16.65 -26.03 29.83
CA ILE A 9 -15.81 -24.83 29.61
C ILE A 9 -15.85 -24.39 28.13
N PHE A 10 -16.25 -25.26 27.21
CA PHE A 10 -16.33 -24.94 25.78
C PHE A 10 -17.66 -24.27 25.38
N LEU A 11 -18.70 -24.32 26.23
CA LEU A 11 -20.01 -23.72 25.95
C LEU A 11 -20.16 -22.29 26.50
N SER A 12 -19.12 -21.71 27.10
CA SER A 12 -19.19 -20.38 27.73
C SER A 12 -18.56 -19.24 26.90
N ILE A 13 -18.13 -19.50 25.66
CA ILE A 13 -17.39 -18.51 24.84
C ILE A 13 -18.28 -17.86 23.76
N PHE A 14 -19.54 -18.27 23.58
CA PHE A 14 -20.35 -17.84 22.43
C PHE A 14 -21.53 -16.92 22.74
N LEU A 15 -21.43 -16.05 23.75
CA LEU A 15 -22.47 -15.05 24.01
C LEU A 15 -21.89 -13.66 24.29
N PHE A 16 -21.04 -13.16 23.40
CA PHE A 16 -20.92 -11.72 23.19
C PHE A 16 -21.92 -11.34 22.10
N ILE A 17 -23.20 -11.30 22.46
CA ILE A 17 -24.20 -10.61 21.63
C ILE A 17 -23.82 -9.14 21.74
N ALA A 18 -23.28 -8.59 20.66
CA ALA A 18 -23.16 -7.15 20.51
C ALA A 18 -24.57 -6.58 20.56
N VAL A 19 -24.94 -6.04 21.71
CA VAL A 19 -26.12 -5.19 21.84
C VAL A 19 -25.76 -3.91 21.10
N ASN A 20 -26.11 -3.85 19.82
CA ASN A 20 -26.14 -2.59 19.10
C ASN A 20 -27.30 -1.81 19.72
N GLY A 21 -26.98 -0.95 20.69
CA GLY A 21 -27.94 0.06 21.16
C GLY A 21 -28.21 0.99 19.99
N TYR A 22 -29.34 0.83 19.33
CA TYR A 22 -29.80 1.79 18.34
C TYR A 22 -30.19 3.06 19.08
N THR A 23 -29.42 4.11 18.90
CA THR A 23 -29.84 5.47 19.24
C THR A 23 -30.74 5.97 18.11
N ASN A 24 -31.81 6.68 18.46
CA ASN A 24 -32.74 7.25 17.48
C ASN A 24 -32.52 8.77 17.43
N ILE A 25 -32.68 9.34 16.24
CA ILE A 25 -32.61 10.77 15.99
C ILE A 25 -33.96 11.24 15.48
N VAL A 26 -34.46 12.32 16.07
CA VAL A 26 -35.74 12.94 15.69
C VAL A 26 -35.45 14.27 15.01
N LEU A 27 -35.93 14.41 13.78
CA LEU A 27 -35.93 15.69 13.06
C LEU A 27 -37.31 16.32 13.13
N LYS A 28 -37.36 17.55 13.65
CA LYS A 28 -38.58 18.36 13.69
C LYS A 28 -38.70 19.20 12.41
N VAL A 29 -39.83 19.09 11.74
CA VAL A 29 -40.19 19.86 10.55
C VAL A 29 -41.38 20.76 10.89
N VAL A 30 -41.19 22.08 10.75
CA VAL A 30 -42.20 23.08 11.18
C VAL A 30 -42.65 23.90 9.99
N GLY A 31 -43.97 23.94 9.76
CA GLY A 31 -44.63 24.85 8.83
C GLY A 31 -45.46 25.89 9.56
N ILE A 32 -45.38 27.16 9.15
CA ILE A 32 -46.12 28.27 9.78
C ILE A 32 -46.99 28.96 8.72
N SER A 33 -48.26 29.21 9.06
CA SER A 33 -49.15 30.00 8.21
C SER A 33 -48.74 31.48 8.21
N SER A 34 -48.35 32.00 7.04
CA SER A 34 -48.01 33.42 6.85
C SER A 34 -49.23 34.35 6.78
N SER A 35 -50.43 33.78 6.70
CA SER A 35 -51.69 34.51 6.57
C SER A 35 -52.27 34.90 7.92
N LYS A 36 -52.78 36.14 8.01
CA LYS A 36 -53.47 36.66 9.20
C LYS A 36 -55.00 36.59 9.11
N THR A 37 -55.55 36.16 7.97
CA THR A 37 -56.98 36.32 7.68
C THR A 37 -57.64 35.18 6.90
N LYS A 38 -56.88 34.32 6.21
CA LYS A 38 -57.41 33.18 5.42
C LYS A 38 -56.67 31.87 5.67
N VAL A 39 -57.39 30.76 5.56
CA VAL A 39 -56.81 29.41 5.50
C VAL A 39 -55.94 29.30 4.24
N GLN A 40 -54.75 28.73 4.39
CA GLN A 40 -53.80 28.50 3.29
C GLN A 40 -53.35 27.05 3.27
N LYS A 41 -53.33 26.47 2.07
CA LYS A 41 -52.65 25.21 1.81
C LYS A 41 -51.14 25.45 1.82
N ILE A 42 -50.43 24.81 2.75
CA ILE A 42 -48.98 24.87 2.86
C ILE A 42 -48.40 23.50 2.53
N VAL A 43 -47.34 23.53 1.74
CA VAL A 43 -46.54 22.36 1.40
C VAL A 43 -45.37 22.29 2.37
N LEU A 44 -45.35 21.25 3.20
CA LEU A 44 -44.20 20.91 4.02
C LEU A 44 -43.25 20.06 3.19
N LYS A 45 -42.01 20.52 3.01
CA LYS A 45 -40.96 19.76 2.32
C LYS A 45 -39.65 19.89 3.06
N SER A 46 -39.05 18.77 3.44
CA SER A 46 -37.75 18.75 4.11
C SER A 46 -36.87 17.64 3.57
N TYR A 47 -35.64 17.97 3.22
CA TYR A 47 -34.65 16.99 2.77
C TYR A 47 -34.02 16.29 3.95
N LEU A 48 -33.94 14.96 3.87
CA LEU A 48 -33.20 14.14 4.83
C LEU A 48 -31.71 14.16 4.48
N PRO A 49 -30.82 13.84 5.45
CA PRO A 49 -29.41 13.67 5.17
C PRO A 49 -29.20 12.60 4.08
N LYS A 50 -28.19 12.81 3.22
CA LYS A 50 -27.93 11.95 2.05
C LYS A 50 -27.54 10.52 2.41
N GLU A 51 -27.08 10.33 3.64
CA GLU A 51 -26.63 9.05 4.18
C GLU A 51 -27.79 8.11 4.54
N ILE A 52 -29.01 8.65 4.72
CA ILE A 52 -30.18 7.90 5.17
C ILE A 52 -30.81 7.12 4.02
N THR A 53 -31.18 5.87 4.29
CA THR A 53 -32.02 5.06 3.40
C THR A 53 -33.42 4.85 3.98
N PRO A 54 -34.41 4.37 3.19
CA PRO A 54 -35.76 4.13 3.68
C PRO A 54 -35.81 3.16 4.87
N GLU A 55 -34.85 2.23 4.97
CA GLU A 55 -34.73 1.25 6.04
C GLU A 55 -34.29 1.86 7.38
N ASP A 56 -33.73 3.06 7.35
CA ASP A 56 -33.30 3.80 8.54
C ASP A 56 -34.42 4.66 9.13
N ILE A 57 -35.50 4.88 8.39
CA ILE A 57 -36.65 5.67 8.86
C ILE A 57 -37.54 4.76 9.72
N ILE A 58 -37.73 5.15 10.97
CA ILE A 58 -38.54 4.43 11.97
C ILE A 58 -39.97 4.92 11.89
N ASP A 59 -40.16 6.25 11.93
CA ASP A 59 -41.46 6.90 11.84
C ASP A 59 -41.35 8.18 11.01
N LYS A 60 -42.39 8.45 10.22
CA LYS A 60 -42.52 9.65 9.39
C LYS A 60 -43.90 10.31 9.55
N ASP A 61 -44.67 9.92 10.57
CA ASP A 61 -46.01 10.42 10.84
C ASP A 61 -46.91 10.30 9.59
N ASP A 62 -47.59 11.38 9.20
CA ASP A 62 -48.44 11.47 8.01
C ASP A 62 -47.70 11.97 6.75
N LEU A 63 -46.36 12.00 6.76
CA LEU A 63 -45.55 12.48 5.63
C LEU A 63 -45.23 11.37 4.61
N ASP A 64 -45.22 11.75 3.33
CA ASP A 64 -44.75 10.91 2.24
C ASP A 64 -43.23 11.01 2.08
N LEU A 65 -42.58 9.88 1.77
CA LEU A 65 -41.15 9.80 1.50
C LEU A 65 -40.91 9.64 0.00
N LEU A 66 -40.12 10.54 -0.57
CA LEU A 66 -39.76 10.51 -1.99
C LEU A 66 -38.25 10.68 -2.17
N TYR A 67 -37.72 10.20 -3.29
CA TYR A 67 -36.30 10.35 -3.65
C TYR A 67 -36.14 11.37 -4.76
N ASP A 68 -35.26 12.35 -4.54
CA ASP A 68 -34.88 13.34 -5.55
C ASP A 68 -33.58 12.91 -6.24
N THR A 69 -33.66 12.52 -7.51
CA THR A 69 -32.50 12.06 -8.29
C THR A 69 -31.49 13.17 -8.55
N GLN A 70 -31.92 14.44 -8.61
CA GLN A 70 -31.01 15.57 -8.84
C GLN A 70 -30.18 15.86 -7.59
N GLN A 71 -30.81 15.80 -6.41
CA GLN A 71 -30.13 16.04 -5.14
C GLN A 71 -29.49 14.78 -4.55
N SER A 72 -29.83 13.62 -5.10
CA SER A 72 -29.45 12.29 -4.60
C SER A 72 -29.74 12.15 -3.11
N ALA A 73 -30.96 12.50 -2.72
CA ALA A 73 -31.40 12.55 -1.33
C ALA A 73 -32.88 12.23 -1.22
N TYR A 74 -33.25 11.59 -0.11
CA TYR A 74 -34.65 11.44 0.27
C TYR A 74 -35.19 12.75 0.85
N TYR A 75 -36.48 12.99 0.65
CA TYR A 75 -37.19 14.10 1.28
C TYR A 75 -38.57 13.64 1.76
N VAL A 76 -39.01 14.25 2.84
CA VAL A 76 -40.37 14.09 3.36
C VAL A 76 -41.25 15.23 2.87
N TYR A 77 -42.51 14.91 2.58
CA TYR A 77 -43.49 15.81 1.97
C TYR A 77 -44.88 15.63 2.57
N GLY A 78 -45.60 16.74 2.77
CA GLY A 78 -47.01 16.73 3.18
C GLY A 78 -47.72 18.03 2.81
N GLU A 79 -49.02 17.94 2.54
CA GLU A 79 -49.89 19.11 2.31
C GLU A 79 -50.85 19.31 3.48
N TYR A 80 -50.89 20.51 4.02
CA TYR A 80 -51.77 20.85 5.15
C TYR A 80 -52.49 22.16 4.91
N ASP A 81 -53.77 22.20 5.27
CA ASP A 81 -54.56 23.43 5.28
C ASP A 81 -54.44 24.07 6.67
N LEU A 82 -53.72 25.20 6.77
CA LEU A 82 -53.49 25.89 8.04
C LEU A 82 -54.35 27.15 8.15
N SER A 83 -55.00 27.31 9.30
CA SER A 83 -55.72 28.51 9.68
C SER A 83 -54.76 29.69 9.92
N PRO A 84 -55.28 30.94 9.97
CA PRO A 84 -54.44 32.09 10.28
C PRO A 84 -53.72 31.95 11.63
N GLY A 85 -52.38 32.05 11.61
CA GLY A 85 -51.56 31.90 12.81
C GLY A 85 -51.37 30.47 13.31
N GLU A 86 -51.90 29.46 12.62
CA GLU A 86 -51.68 28.05 12.94
C GLU A 86 -50.31 27.58 12.45
N SER A 87 -49.67 26.69 13.22
CA SER A 87 -48.42 26.03 12.89
C SER A 87 -48.59 24.52 12.95
N VAL A 88 -47.99 23.82 11.99
CA VAL A 88 -47.93 22.36 11.98
C VAL A 88 -46.50 21.93 12.24
N GLU A 89 -46.30 21.08 13.24
CA GLU A 89 -45.04 20.41 13.53
C GLU A 89 -45.19 18.92 13.21
N ARG A 90 -44.19 18.37 12.53
CA ARG A 90 -44.08 16.95 12.20
C ARG A 90 -42.71 16.45 12.60
N GLU A 91 -42.66 15.25 13.13
CA GLU A 91 -41.43 14.61 13.58
C GLU A 91 -41.12 13.43 12.66
N VAL A 92 -39.86 13.34 12.25
CA VAL A 92 -39.33 12.19 11.50
C VAL A 92 -38.29 11.52 12.38
N GLU A 93 -38.59 10.31 12.82
CA GLU A 93 -37.70 9.49 13.63
C GLU A 93 -36.90 8.54 12.73
N MET A 94 -35.59 8.52 12.92
CA MET A 94 -34.66 7.68 12.18
C MET A 94 -33.64 7.03 13.09
N LYS A 95 -33.08 5.91 12.64
CA LYS A 95 -31.94 5.27 13.27
C LYS A 95 -30.71 6.18 13.15
N ASP A 96 -29.96 6.29 14.23
CA ASP A 96 -28.65 6.92 14.21
C ASP A 96 -27.63 6.00 13.53
N ILE A 97 -27.25 6.39 12.31
CA ILE A 97 -26.22 5.70 11.51
C ILE A 97 -24.89 6.47 11.51
N TRP A 98 -24.79 7.58 12.25
CA TRP A 98 -23.68 8.53 12.18
C TRP A 98 -22.62 8.28 13.25
N GLY A 99 -22.06 7.08 13.24
CA GLY A 99 -20.95 6.70 14.11
C GLY A 99 -19.80 6.06 13.34
N ILE A 100 -18.57 6.33 13.75
CA ILE A 100 -17.39 5.64 13.24
C ILE A 100 -17.14 4.43 14.13
N SER A 101 -17.06 3.25 13.52
CA SER A 101 -16.82 2.03 14.27
C SER A 101 -15.46 2.06 14.97
N GLU A 102 -15.43 1.84 16.29
CA GLU A 102 -14.19 1.79 17.07
C GLU A 102 -13.21 0.73 16.54
N ALA A 103 -13.74 -0.41 16.08
CA ALA A 103 -12.95 -1.47 15.46
C ALA A 103 -12.14 -0.97 14.25
N ARG A 104 -12.70 -0.06 13.44
CA ARG A 104 -12.01 0.54 12.29
C ARG A 104 -10.89 1.48 12.72
N ILE A 105 -11.11 2.25 13.79
CA ILE A 105 -10.10 3.15 14.36
C ILE A 105 -8.91 2.31 14.87
N VAL A 106 -9.21 1.28 15.66
CA VAL A 106 -8.19 0.36 16.21
C VAL A 106 -7.43 -0.35 15.09
N SER A 107 -8.12 -0.83 14.05
CA SER A 107 -7.45 -1.51 12.93
C SER A 107 -6.50 -0.58 12.18
N LEU A 108 -6.91 0.66 11.89
CA LEU A 108 -6.06 1.65 11.23
C LEU A 108 -4.82 2.00 12.05
N GLN A 109 -4.99 2.17 13.36
CA GLN A 109 -3.86 2.41 14.27
C GLN A 109 -2.88 1.24 14.27
N ALA A 110 -3.38 0.01 14.42
CA ALA A 110 -2.54 -1.19 14.39
C ALA A 110 -1.80 -1.37 13.05
N GLU A 111 -2.46 -1.06 11.93
CA GLU A 111 -1.84 -1.09 10.60
C GLU A 111 -0.72 -0.05 10.46
N ALA A 112 -0.90 1.15 11.03
CA ALA A 112 0.14 2.19 11.05
C ALA A 112 1.34 1.78 11.91
N ASP A 113 1.10 1.26 13.11
CA ASP A 113 2.14 0.77 14.02
C ASP A 113 2.99 -0.34 13.36
N LYS A 114 2.32 -1.31 12.74
CA LYS A 114 2.97 -2.39 11.99
C LYS A 114 3.79 -1.86 10.81
N THR A 115 3.28 -0.86 10.09
CA THR A 115 3.98 -0.27 8.93
C THR A 115 5.29 0.39 9.36
N VAL A 116 5.27 1.14 10.47
CA VAL A 116 6.48 1.72 11.06
C VAL A 116 7.47 0.64 11.49
N GLU A 117 6.99 -0.42 12.11
CA GLU A 117 7.84 -1.52 12.55
C GLU A 117 8.60 -2.17 11.39
N LEU A 118 7.91 -2.40 10.26
CA LEU A 118 8.52 -2.95 9.05
C LEU A 118 9.53 -2.00 8.38
N LEU A 119 9.42 -0.69 8.63
CA LEU A 119 10.32 0.33 8.10
C LEU A 119 11.47 0.69 9.06
N LYS A 120 11.54 0.04 10.24
CA LYS A 120 12.66 0.24 11.18
C LYS A 120 13.99 -0.09 10.51
N GLY A 121 14.99 0.77 10.71
CA GLY A 121 16.32 0.60 10.13
C GLY A 121 16.44 0.96 8.65
N THR A 122 15.39 1.51 8.03
CA THR A 122 15.42 2.02 6.65
C THR A 122 15.60 3.54 6.63
N SER A 123 15.92 4.11 5.46
CA SER A 123 15.96 5.57 5.24
C SER A 123 14.59 6.26 5.36
N PHE A 124 13.51 5.49 5.47
CA PHE A 124 12.14 6.00 5.61
C PHE A 124 11.62 5.93 7.04
N ALA A 125 12.39 5.40 8.00
CA ALA A 125 11.92 5.17 9.37
C ALA A 125 11.36 6.44 10.04
N GLU A 126 12.05 7.57 9.95
CA GLU A 126 11.62 8.84 10.54
C GLU A 126 10.34 9.39 9.88
N ARG A 127 10.25 9.31 8.55
CA ARG A 127 9.05 9.73 7.81
C ARG A 127 7.85 8.85 8.15
N ALA A 128 8.06 7.54 8.29
CA ALA A 128 7.02 6.60 8.69
C ALA A 128 6.53 6.88 10.12
N LEU A 129 7.43 7.19 11.05
CA LEU A 129 7.07 7.59 12.42
C LEU A 129 6.19 8.84 12.42
N PHE A 130 6.59 9.88 11.67
CA PHE A 130 5.78 11.09 11.53
C PHE A 130 4.38 10.81 11.01
N LEU A 131 4.25 9.98 9.96
CA LEU A 131 2.93 9.61 9.42
C LEU A 131 2.08 8.83 10.43
N ARG A 132 2.67 7.86 11.15
CA ARG A 132 1.96 7.14 12.22
C ARG A 132 1.46 8.09 13.30
N ASP A 133 2.29 9.03 13.75
CA ASP A 133 1.90 9.98 14.80
C ASP A 133 0.79 10.91 14.31
N SER A 134 0.87 11.35 13.05
CA SER A 134 -0.18 12.14 12.41
C SER A 134 -1.49 11.36 12.21
N ILE A 135 -1.42 10.05 11.92
CA ILE A 135 -2.59 9.16 11.85
C ILE A 135 -3.21 9.06 13.24
N LYS A 136 -2.40 8.76 14.25
CA LYS A 136 -2.86 8.60 15.63
C LYS A 136 -3.54 9.87 16.15
N GLU A 137 -2.96 11.04 15.90
CA GLU A 137 -3.56 12.32 16.28
C GLU A 137 -4.95 12.52 15.65
N LYS A 138 -5.12 12.19 14.36
CA LYS A 138 -6.42 12.30 13.66
C LYS A 138 -7.44 11.32 14.24
N LEU A 139 -7.04 10.08 14.47
CA LEU A 139 -7.89 9.05 15.06
C LEU A 139 -8.31 9.40 16.50
N ASP A 140 -7.37 9.90 17.32
CA ASP A 140 -7.65 10.35 18.68
C ASP A 140 -8.64 11.53 18.68
N LYS A 141 -8.52 12.47 17.72
CA LYS A 141 -9.49 13.56 17.55
C LYS A 141 -10.90 13.05 17.24
N ILE A 142 -11.03 12.02 16.40
CA ILE A 142 -12.34 11.41 16.10
C ILE A 142 -12.94 10.84 17.39
N VAL A 143 -12.19 10.01 18.11
CA VAL A 143 -12.65 9.39 19.38
C VAL A 143 -13.04 10.46 20.40
N GLN A 144 -12.28 11.56 20.50
CA GLN A 144 -12.61 12.65 21.41
C GLN A 144 -13.89 13.40 21.02
N ARG A 145 -14.12 13.61 19.72
CA ARG A 145 -15.33 14.27 19.22
C ARG A 145 -16.57 13.41 19.44
N GLU A 146 -16.49 12.10 19.21
CA GLU A 146 -17.62 11.18 19.41
C GLU A 146 -18.00 11.00 20.88
N LYS A 147 -17.06 11.18 21.82
CA LYS A 147 -17.37 11.18 23.26
C LYS A 147 -18.25 12.35 23.69
N ILE A 148 -18.27 13.44 22.92
CA ILE A 148 -19.10 14.60 23.21
C ILE A 148 -20.47 14.31 22.61
N ALA A 149 -21.43 13.94 23.46
CA ALA A 149 -22.80 13.73 23.03
C ALA A 149 -23.34 14.98 22.33
N ALA A 150 -23.73 14.85 21.07
CA ALA A 150 -24.28 15.95 20.31
C ALA A 150 -25.69 16.27 20.84
N LEU A 151 -25.87 17.47 21.41
CA LEU A 151 -27.18 17.97 21.86
C LEU A 151 -28.15 18.26 20.70
N ASN A 152 -27.65 18.29 19.47
CA ASN A 152 -28.40 18.68 18.28
C ASN A 152 -28.10 17.69 17.13
N PRO A 153 -29.13 17.10 16.50
CA PRO A 153 -28.98 16.18 15.36
C PRO A 153 -28.19 16.73 14.17
N GLN A 154 -28.45 17.96 13.74
CA GLN A 154 -27.72 18.59 12.63
C GLN A 154 -26.24 18.76 12.97
N ARG A 155 -25.93 19.05 14.23
CA ARG A 155 -24.53 19.13 14.70
C ARG A 155 -23.88 17.75 14.68
N HIS A 156 -24.57 16.72 15.17
CA HIS A 156 -24.12 15.32 15.13
C HIS A 156 -23.74 14.87 13.71
N ILE A 157 -24.64 15.07 12.75
CA ILE A 157 -24.43 14.73 11.34
C ILE A 157 -23.25 15.50 10.76
N SER A 158 -23.12 16.79 11.08
CA SER A 158 -22.00 17.61 10.63
C SER A 158 -20.66 17.13 11.20
N ASP A 159 -20.63 16.74 12.47
CA ASP A 159 -19.42 16.25 13.13
C ASP A 159 -19.02 14.88 12.56
N TYR A 160 -19.99 14.00 12.29
CA TYR A 160 -19.75 12.76 11.57
C TYR A 160 -19.09 13.00 10.20
N ARG A 161 -19.63 13.91 9.37
CA ARG A 161 -19.05 14.22 8.05
C ARG A 161 -17.61 14.72 8.15
N SER A 162 -17.32 15.58 9.14
CA SER A 162 -15.95 16.04 9.40
C SER A 162 -15.04 14.90 9.86
N ASN A 163 -15.56 13.98 10.68
CA ASN A 163 -14.79 12.84 11.15
C ASN A 163 -14.51 11.83 10.04
N VAL A 164 -15.43 11.63 9.09
CA VAL A 164 -15.21 10.83 7.88
C VAL A 164 -14.05 11.41 7.06
N GLU A 165 -14.01 12.72 6.86
CA GLU A 165 -12.90 13.39 6.16
C GLU A 165 -11.54 13.21 6.88
N LEU A 166 -11.54 13.31 8.22
CA LEU A 166 -10.35 13.04 9.02
C LEU A 166 -9.88 11.58 8.89
N LEU A 167 -10.83 10.63 8.87
CA LEU A 167 -10.54 9.21 8.71
C LEU A 167 -9.99 8.90 7.33
N GLU A 168 -10.55 9.49 6.27
CA GLU A 168 -10.00 9.39 4.92
C GLU A 168 -8.58 9.93 4.81
N THR A 169 -8.30 11.04 5.49
CA THR A 169 -6.95 11.63 5.52
C THR A 169 -5.97 10.71 6.24
N ALA A 170 -6.37 10.14 7.38
CA ALA A 170 -5.58 9.14 8.09
C ALA A 170 -5.31 7.89 7.22
N GLN A 171 -6.30 7.46 6.43
CA GLN A 171 -6.13 6.35 5.50
C GLN A 171 -5.17 6.68 4.35
N LYS A 172 -5.21 7.91 3.82
CA LYS A 172 -4.25 8.39 2.81
C LYS A 172 -2.81 8.42 3.36
N ASP A 173 -2.63 8.88 4.60
CA ASP A 173 -1.34 8.86 5.28
C ASP A 173 -0.81 7.43 5.45
N LEU A 174 -1.68 6.48 5.78
CA LEU A 174 -1.30 5.06 5.89
C LEU A 174 -0.89 4.48 4.53
N ILE A 175 -1.59 4.83 3.46
CA ILE A 175 -1.23 4.42 2.10
C ILE A 175 0.14 5.00 1.72
N LEU A 176 0.41 6.26 2.07
CA LEU A 176 1.71 6.88 1.85
C LEU A 176 2.82 6.16 2.63
N ALA A 177 2.59 5.84 3.91
CA ALA A 177 3.54 5.09 4.72
C ALA A 177 3.83 3.69 4.11
N ARG A 178 2.79 3.01 3.61
CA ARG A 178 2.94 1.74 2.89
C ARG A 178 3.72 1.85 1.60
N SER A 179 3.61 2.98 0.89
CA SER A 179 4.40 3.22 -0.33
C SER A 179 5.92 3.28 -0.08
N PHE A 180 6.35 3.51 1.17
CA PHE A 180 7.76 3.39 1.52
C PHE A 180 8.22 1.93 1.61
N LEU A 181 7.33 1.02 2.02
CA LEU A 181 7.64 -0.42 2.09
C LEU A 181 7.97 -0.98 0.70
N SER A 182 7.20 -0.59 -0.32
CA SER A 182 7.45 -1.04 -1.70
C SER A 182 8.78 -0.52 -2.26
N GLN A 183 9.25 0.65 -1.80
CA GLN A 183 10.55 1.20 -2.19
C GLN A 183 11.71 0.45 -1.51
N VAL A 184 11.57 0.09 -0.23
CA VAL A 184 12.59 -0.64 0.53
C VAL A 184 12.76 -2.09 0.05
N SER A 185 11.72 -2.73 -0.49
CA SER A 185 11.81 -4.10 -1.03
C SER A 185 12.70 -4.26 -2.27
N SER A 186 13.41 -3.21 -2.71
CA SER A 186 14.40 -3.29 -3.77
C SER A 186 15.78 -3.76 -3.26
N LEU A 187 16.01 -5.08 -3.43
CA LEU A 187 17.25 -5.86 -3.30
C LEU A 187 17.83 -6.10 -1.89
N PRO A 188 17.72 -7.33 -1.33
CA PRO A 188 18.46 -7.69 -0.13
C PRO A 188 19.97 -7.69 -0.41
N PRO A 189 20.82 -7.15 0.48
CA PRO A 189 22.28 -7.13 0.33
C PRO A 189 22.90 -8.51 0.08
N VAL A 190 22.22 -9.58 0.51
CA VAL A 190 22.61 -10.98 0.30
C VAL A 190 22.61 -11.36 -1.19
N ALA A 191 21.77 -10.71 -2.02
CA ALA A 191 21.76 -10.92 -3.47
C ALA A 191 23.04 -10.35 -4.13
N ILE A 192 23.60 -9.26 -3.60
CA ILE A 192 24.80 -8.61 -4.14
C ILE A 192 26.03 -9.51 -3.93
N TRP A 193 26.19 -10.08 -2.73
CA TRP A 193 27.30 -11.01 -2.46
C TRP A 193 27.21 -12.29 -3.27
N LYS A 194 26.00 -12.85 -3.46
CA LYS A 194 25.81 -14.02 -4.34
C LYS A 194 26.17 -13.71 -5.79
N VAL A 195 25.81 -12.54 -6.31
CA VAL A 195 26.24 -12.11 -7.65
C VAL A 195 27.76 -12.01 -7.73
N PHE A 196 28.41 -11.45 -6.71
CA PHE A 196 29.87 -11.35 -6.66
C PHE A 196 30.56 -12.73 -6.73
N PHE A 197 30.07 -13.72 -5.96
CA PHE A 197 30.60 -15.09 -6.01
C PHE A 197 30.35 -15.78 -7.36
N VAL A 198 29.19 -15.56 -7.98
CA VAL A 198 28.88 -16.11 -9.32
C VAL A 198 29.83 -15.54 -10.37
N VAL A 199 30.04 -14.22 -10.38
CA VAL A 199 30.94 -13.55 -11.33
C VAL A 199 32.39 -14.03 -11.14
N ILE A 200 32.87 -14.09 -9.89
CA ILE A 200 34.21 -14.61 -9.59
C ILE A 200 34.34 -16.08 -10.01
N GLY A 201 33.32 -16.90 -9.77
CA GLY A 201 33.30 -18.31 -10.17
C GLY A 201 33.44 -18.48 -11.68
N ILE A 202 32.72 -17.69 -12.46
CA ILE A 202 32.82 -17.71 -13.94
C ILE A 202 34.21 -17.28 -14.40
N LEU A 203 34.77 -16.21 -13.83
CA LEU A 203 36.12 -15.74 -14.18
C LEU A 203 37.19 -16.78 -13.84
N PHE A 204 37.06 -17.46 -12.70
CA PHE A 204 37.98 -18.53 -12.30
C PHE A 204 37.91 -19.73 -13.25
N LEU A 205 36.71 -20.11 -13.68
CA LEU A 205 36.50 -21.20 -14.63
C LEU A 205 37.09 -20.86 -16.01
N LEU A 206 36.92 -19.62 -16.48
CA LEU A 206 37.57 -19.10 -17.68
C LEU A 206 39.09 -19.13 -17.58
N SER A 207 39.65 -18.74 -16.43
CA SER A 207 41.09 -18.78 -16.18
C SER A 207 41.65 -20.21 -16.26
N ILE A 208 40.95 -21.19 -15.67
CA ILE A 208 41.35 -22.61 -15.74
C ILE A 208 41.35 -23.13 -17.18
N ILE A 209 40.29 -22.83 -17.95
CA ILE A 209 40.18 -23.28 -19.35
C ILE A 209 41.33 -22.71 -20.19
N LEU A 210 41.63 -21.42 -20.04
CA LEU A 210 42.73 -20.77 -20.74
C LEU A 210 44.10 -21.36 -20.34
N TYR A 211 44.31 -21.63 -19.04
CA TYR A 211 45.54 -22.26 -18.56
C TYR A 211 45.75 -23.65 -19.14
N LEU A 212 44.70 -24.49 -19.18
CA LEU A 212 44.76 -25.83 -19.77
C LEU A 212 45.07 -25.77 -21.28
N SER A 213 44.49 -24.80 -21.99
CA SER A 213 44.79 -24.56 -23.40
C SER A 213 46.27 -24.25 -23.63
N TRP A 214 46.84 -23.36 -22.82
CA TRP A 214 48.26 -22.98 -22.92
C TRP A 214 49.21 -24.11 -22.50
N TYR A 215 48.89 -24.84 -21.43
CA TYR A 215 49.68 -25.99 -20.97
C TYR A 215 49.84 -27.05 -22.07
N ARG A 216 48.77 -27.34 -22.82
CA ARG A 216 48.81 -28.27 -23.95
C ARG A 216 49.70 -27.77 -25.09
N GLN A 217 49.66 -26.49 -25.44
CA GLN A 217 50.51 -25.93 -26.50
C GLN A 217 52.00 -25.99 -26.15
N SER A 218 52.36 -25.73 -24.89
CA SER A 218 53.76 -25.73 -24.45
C SER A 218 54.46 -27.09 -24.57
N MET A 219 53.71 -28.20 -24.47
CA MET A 219 54.25 -29.55 -24.63
C MET A 219 54.61 -29.86 -26.09
N VAL A 220 53.86 -29.33 -27.06
CA VAL A 220 54.10 -29.57 -28.49
C VAL A 220 55.36 -28.84 -28.97
N VAL A 221 55.65 -27.66 -28.42
CA VAL A 221 56.82 -26.85 -28.80
C VAL A 221 58.14 -27.53 -28.38
N LYS A 222 58.18 -28.26 -27.27
CA LYS A 222 59.40 -28.97 -26.82
C LYS A 222 59.82 -30.10 -27.76
N THR A 223 58.86 -30.73 -28.45
CA THR A 223 59.15 -31.78 -29.43
C THR A 223 59.83 -31.23 -30.69
N SER A 224 59.53 -29.99 -31.08
CA SER A 224 60.16 -29.35 -32.24
C SER A 224 61.51 -28.69 -31.93
N THR A 225 61.75 -28.26 -30.69
CA THR A 225 63.06 -27.66 -30.32
C THR A 225 64.15 -28.71 -30.15
N ASN A 226 63.82 -29.92 -29.65
CA ASN A 226 64.79 -31.00 -29.51
C ASN A 226 65.20 -31.61 -30.85
N SER A 227 64.29 -31.72 -31.84
CA SER A 227 64.66 -32.21 -33.18
C SER A 227 65.52 -31.23 -33.98
N ILE A 228 65.45 -29.93 -33.67
CA ILE A 228 66.32 -28.91 -34.28
C ILE A 228 67.68 -28.86 -33.57
N ALA A 229 67.74 -29.04 -32.25
CA ALA A 229 68.99 -29.09 -31.51
C ALA A 229 69.82 -30.37 -31.80
N GLU A 230 69.16 -31.50 -32.09
CA GLU A 230 69.82 -32.76 -32.43
C GLU A 230 70.36 -32.79 -33.87
N HIS A 231 69.78 -31.98 -34.79
CA HIS A 231 70.32 -31.78 -36.14
C HIS A 231 71.34 -30.64 -36.27
N ALA A 232 71.48 -29.78 -35.25
CA ALA A 232 72.42 -28.64 -35.29
C ALA A 232 73.81 -28.96 -34.73
N PHE A 233 74.04 -30.16 -34.18
CA PHE A 233 75.33 -30.60 -33.67
C PHE A 233 75.78 -31.92 -34.33
N ASP A 234 75.94 -31.87 -35.64
CA ASP A 234 76.70 -32.88 -36.39
C ASP A 234 78.13 -32.35 -36.63
N PRO A 235 79.15 -32.81 -35.87
CA PRO A 235 80.53 -32.41 -36.06
C PRO A 235 81.18 -32.93 -37.35
N SER A 236 80.47 -33.69 -38.20
CA SER A 236 81.04 -34.27 -39.43
C SER A 236 80.99 -33.37 -40.68
N SER A 237 80.43 -32.16 -40.59
CA SER A 237 80.34 -31.24 -41.75
C SER A 237 81.50 -30.24 -41.88
N VAL A 238 82.51 -30.30 -41.02
CA VAL A 238 83.64 -29.34 -41.01
C VAL A 238 84.87 -29.82 -41.83
N GLU A 239 84.90 -31.07 -42.31
CA GLU A 239 86.14 -31.67 -42.85
C GLU A 239 86.12 -32.03 -44.35
N ALA A 240 85.33 -31.34 -45.17
CA ALA A 240 85.32 -31.57 -46.62
C ALA A 240 85.12 -30.28 -47.42
N LYS A 241 86.09 -29.36 -47.36
CA LYS A 241 86.32 -28.32 -48.39
C LYS A 241 87.68 -27.63 -48.21
N GLU A 242 88.74 -28.43 -48.14
CA GLU A 242 90.11 -27.96 -48.37
C GLU A 242 90.74 -28.90 -49.40
N ASN A 243 91.27 -28.34 -50.48
CA ASN A 243 91.86 -28.98 -51.68
C ASN A 243 90.94 -29.13 -52.91
N ASN A 244 90.72 -28.02 -53.63
CA ASN A 244 91.15 -27.97 -55.03
C ASN A 244 91.46 -26.51 -55.42
N ASN A 245 92.70 -26.33 -55.82
CA ASN A 245 93.42 -25.08 -56.09
C ASN A 245 93.41 -24.78 -57.61
N ILE A 246 93.86 -23.57 -57.96
CA ILE A 246 94.30 -23.09 -59.30
C ILE A 246 93.13 -22.61 -60.17
N GLY A 247 92.95 -21.32 -60.46
CA GLY A 247 93.86 -20.36 -61.11
C GLY A 247 93.11 -19.91 -62.38
N GLU A 248 92.67 -18.66 -62.52
CA GLU A 248 93.23 -17.58 -63.34
C GLU A 248 92.16 -16.46 -63.27
N ASN A 249 92.47 -15.25 -62.81
CA ASN A 249 93.10 -14.13 -63.53
C ASN A 249 92.19 -13.46 -64.57
N GLU A 250 92.36 -12.13 -64.66
CA GLU A 250 91.77 -11.15 -65.59
C GLU A 250 90.44 -10.50 -65.11
N ASN A 251 90.52 -9.21 -64.72
CA ASN A 251 90.27 -8.02 -65.55
C ASN A 251 88.77 -7.93 -65.90
N GLU A 252 88.04 -6.83 -65.80
CA GLU A 252 88.35 -5.43 -65.96
C GLU A 252 87.07 -4.68 -65.51
N GLU A 253 87.27 -3.49 -64.96
CA GLU A 253 86.55 -2.24 -65.23
C GLU A 253 85.11 -2.26 -65.80
N ASP A 254 84.30 -1.42 -65.15
CA ASP A 254 83.63 -0.24 -65.69
C ASP A 254 82.08 -0.18 -65.56
N ASN A 255 81.67 0.87 -64.84
CA ASN A 255 80.36 1.56 -64.75
C ASN A 255 79.10 0.82 -64.26
#